data_AF-A0A6G8TYT6-F1
#
_entry.id   AF-A0A6G8TYT6-F1
#
_cell.length_a   1.000
_cell.length_b   1.000
_cell.length_c   1.000
_cell.angle_alpha   90.00
_cell.angle_beta   90.00
_cell.angle_gamma   90.00
#
_symmetry.space_group_name_H-M   'P 1'
#
loop_
_entity.id
_entity.type
_entity.pdbx_description
1 polymer ?
#
loop_
_entity_poly.entity_id
_entity_poly.type
_entity_poly.pdbx_seq_one_letter_code
_entity_poly.pdbx_strand_id
1 'polypeptide(L)'
;MSALVLVVGLIATTAAHAQAPADQQPAPAQAAAPAAVKLPDGQIEQLVAPIALYPDALLSQILMASTYPLEIVEAARWSQDNKNVTGKALEDAMQKQSWDPSVKALTSVPQVLQMMNDKLEWVQQLGDAFLTQEQDVMGAVQKLRQRADAAGNLKSTPQQKVTKSAPPAGVSAPVGMQQAISIEPVNPDEYYVPVYDPGAVYGAWDYPDYQPFYWYPPGYVAAGVIGFTTAVAVGAAIWGGCNWWNRNVFVNVNRYNQFNRTNIRTNNWAHNPAHRGGVAYRDAGVARRFGSGNTPAAREALRNRTGAPGGKFSNAGAGRARTAVSQRTGNRGGASVSRRTSSKSVTRARTGAGNRAAISHRSVTRSRVSGRVGGGGRPAAMHRGGGMRAGGAAFHRGGGGFHGGGFHGGGRGGGFHGGGRRR
;
A
#
# COMPACT_ATOMS: atom_id res chain seq x y z
N MET A 1 -87.47 -40.73 25.71
CA MET A 1 -86.60 -40.92 26.89
C MET A 1 -85.52 -39.85 26.84
N SER A 2 -85.46 -39.01 27.89
CA SER A 2 -84.42 -38.06 28.36
C SER A 2 -83.35 -37.51 27.40
N ALA A 3 -82.95 -36.24 27.37
CA ALA A 3 -83.37 -34.98 27.99
C ALA A 3 -82.59 -33.83 27.27
N LEU A 4 -83.22 -32.65 27.30
CA LEU A 4 -82.83 -31.29 26.89
C LEU A 4 -81.33 -30.91 27.03
N VAL A 5 -80.80 -30.01 26.18
CA VAL A 5 -80.42 -28.61 26.57
C VAL A 5 -80.29 -27.73 25.30
N LEU A 6 -81.02 -26.61 25.36
CA LEU A 6 -81.09 -25.45 24.48
C LEU A 6 -79.98 -24.43 24.89
N VAL A 7 -79.29 -23.80 23.94
CA VAL A 7 -78.48 -22.59 24.23
C VAL A 7 -78.84 -21.47 23.25
N VAL A 8 -79.38 -20.41 23.84
CA VAL A 8 -79.75 -19.13 23.22
C VAL A 8 -78.52 -18.22 23.21
N GLY A 9 -78.21 -17.62 22.06
CA GLY A 9 -77.11 -16.66 21.88
C GLY A 9 -77.50 -15.27 22.36
N LEU A 10 -76.73 -14.74 23.33
CA LEU A 10 -76.84 -13.38 23.84
C LEU A 10 -75.71 -12.52 23.26
N ILE A 11 -76.06 -11.36 22.70
CA ILE A 11 -75.16 -10.35 22.14
C ILE A 11 -74.48 -9.61 23.30
N ALA A 12 -73.13 -9.58 23.32
CA ALA A 12 -72.35 -8.82 24.29
C ALA A 12 -71.64 -7.64 23.62
N THR A 13 -71.98 -6.43 24.06
CA THR A 13 -71.35 -5.15 23.77
C THR A 13 -69.99 -5.06 24.48
N THR A 14 -68.92 -4.77 23.73
CA THR A 14 -67.56 -4.63 24.27
C THR A 14 -67.32 -3.21 24.78
N ALA A 15 -66.99 -3.08 26.07
CA ALA A 15 -66.58 -1.83 26.69
C ALA A 15 -65.10 -1.53 26.37
N ALA A 16 -64.85 -0.36 25.76
CA ALA A 16 -63.51 0.15 25.50
C ALA A 16 -62.80 0.53 26.81
N HIS A 17 -61.67 -0.12 27.10
CA HIS A 17 -60.74 0.31 28.14
C HIS A 17 -59.72 1.28 27.53
N ALA A 18 -59.64 2.50 28.08
CA ALA A 18 -58.63 3.48 27.71
C ALA A 18 -57.24 3.04 28.21
N GLN A 19 -56.30 2.79 27.30
CA GLN A 19 -54.89 2.59 27.61
C GLN A 19 -54.21 3.95 27.78
N ALA A 20 -53.61 4.19 28.94
CA ALA A 20 -52.77 5.36 29.17
C ALA A 20 -51.52 5.32 28.27
N PRO A 21 -51.02 6.46 27.78
CA PRO A 21 -49.79 6.49 26.97
C PRO A 21 -48.61 6.03 27.82
N ALA A 22 -47.87 5.03 27.36
CA ALA A 22 -46.59 4.68 27.95
C ALA A 22 -45.56 5.77 27.60
N ASP A 23 -44.89 6.32 28.62
CA ASP A 23 -43.77 7.23 28.45
C ASP A 23 -42.66 6.54 27.63
N GLN A 24 -42.47 6.99 26.39
CA GLN A 24 -41.33 6.58 25.56
C GLN A 24 -40.07 7.20 26.14
N GLN A 25 -39.31 6.40 26.89
CA GLN A 25 -37.98 6.77 27.35
C GLN A 25 -37.10 7.10 26.12
N PRO A 26 -36.51 8.30 26.02
CA PRO A 26 -35.72 8.68 24.85
C PRO A 26 -34.54 7.73 24.68
N ALA A 27 -34.40 7.17 23.48
CA ALA A 27 -33.26 6.34 23.12
C ALA A 27 -31.96 7.12 23.39
N PRO A 28 -30.91 6.49 23.97
CA PRO A 28 -29.65 7.17 24.19
C PRO A 28 -29.11 7.68 22.86
N ALA A 29 -28.94 9.00 22.76
CA ALA A 29 -28.35 9.65 21.60
C ALA A 29 -26.99 8.99 21.33
N GLN A 30 -26.88 8.28 20.21
CA GLN A 30 -25.60 7.80 19.71
C GLN A 30 -24.74 9.03 19.48
N ALA A 31 -23.69 9.20 20.29
CA ALA A 31 -22.72 10.27 20.13
C ALA A 31 -22.25 10.28 18.68
N ALA A 32 -22.49 11.39 17.97
CA ALA A 32 -22.01 11.57 16.62
C ALA A 32 -20.50 11.28 16.60
N ALA A 33 -20.11 10.24 15.86
CA ALA A 33 -18.71 9.87 15.77
C ALA A 33 -17.94 11.07 15.16
N PRO A 34 -16.73 11.38 15.64
CA PRO A 34 -15.94 12.46 15.06
C PRO A 34 -15.79 12.23 13.55
N ALA A 35 -16.09 13.28 12.79
CA ALA A 35 -15.97 13.28 11.34
C ALA A 35 -14.52 12.96 10.96
N ALA A 36 -14.32 12.18 9.89
CA ALA A 36 -12.99 11.94 9.34
C ALA A 36 -12.38 13.31 8.95
N VAL A 37 -11.18 13.60 9.43
CA VAL A 37 -10.52 14.88 9.14
C VAL A 37 -9.95 14.78 7.73
N LYS A 38 -10.57 15.49 6.80
CA LYS A 38 -10.08 15.66 5.43
C LYS A 38 -8.66 16.26 5.49
N LEU A 39 -7.71 15.71 4.73
CA LEU A 39 -6.37 16.31 4.64
C LEU A 39 -6.48 17.63 3.87
N PRO A 40 -5.77 18.69 4.27
CA PRO A 40 -5.75 19.93 3.52
C PRO A 40 -5.06 19.73 2.16
N ASP A 41 -5.53 20.44 1.14
CA ASP A 41 -5.06 20.30 -0.25
C ASP A 41 -3.52 20.42 -0.36
N GLY A 42 -2.92 21.37 0.35
CA GLY A 42 -1.47 21.55 0.36
C GLY A 42 -0.68 20.35 0.88
N GLN A 43 -1.25 19.61 1.84
CA GLN A 43 -0.65 18.37 2.32
C GLN A 43 -0.81 17.24 1.30
N ILE A 44 -1.93 17.17 0.57
CA ILE A 44 -2.11 16.20 -0.51
C ILE A 44 -1.13 16.49 -1.66
N GLU A 45 -1.02 17.76 -2.07
CA GLU A 45 -0.05 18.22 -3.09
C GLU A 45 1.38 17.86 -2.70
N GLN A 46 1.77 18.09 -1.43
CA GLN A 46 3.07 17.69 -0.90
C GLN A 46 3.34 16.18 -1.06
N LEU A 47 2.34 15.34 -0.74
CA LEU A 47 2.48 13.88 -0.82
C LEU A 47 2.70 13.40 -2.25
N VAL A 48 1.99 13.98 -3.22
CA VAL A 48 2.08 13.51 -4.62
C VAL A 48 3.20 14.19 -5.42
N ALA A 49 3.74 15.32 -4.96
CA ALA A 49 4.75 16.09 -5.70
C ALA A 49 5.96 15.29 -6.20
N PRO A 50 6.55 14.36 -5.41
CA PRO A 50 7.72 13.59 -5.84
C PRO A 50 7.40 12.56 -6.94
N ILE A 51 6.12 12.22 -7.16
CA ILE A 51 5.67 11.17 -8.08
C ILE A 51 4.68 11.67 -9.14
N ALA A 52 4.21 12.91 -9.06
CA ALA A 52 3.16 13.41 -9.94
C ALA A 52 3.56 13.43 -11.43
N LEU A 53 4.85 13.51 -11.75
CA LEU A 53 5.33 13.45 -13.14
C LEU A 53 5.68 12.03 -13.61
N TYR A 54 5.39 11.00 -12.82
CA TYR A 54 5.65 9.61 -13.22
C TYR A 54 4.61 9.17 -14.27
N PRO A 55 4.96 8.21 -15.14
CA PRO A 55 3.99 7.63 -16.08
C PRO A 55 2.74 7.11 -15.36
N ASP A 56 1.57 7.30 -15.95
CA ASP A 56 0.26 7.11 -15.32
C ASP A 56 0.09 5.70 -14.72
N ALA A 57 0.55 4.69 -15.43
CA ALA A 57 0.48 3.31 -15.00
C ALA A 57 1.39 3.05 -13.78
N LEU A 58 2.62 3.57 -13.78
CA LEU A 58 3.55 3.46 -12.65
C LEU A 58 3.06 4.25 -11.44
N LEU A 59 2.56 5.48 -11.66
CA LEU A 59 1.96 6.30 -10.61
C LEU A 59 0.81 5.55 -9.92
N SER A 60 -0.14 4.99 -10.69
CA SER A 60 -1.24 4.22 -10.12
C SER A 60 -0.73 3.00 -9.31
N GLN A 61 0.34 2.35 -9.77
CA GLN A 61 0.98 1.23 -9.07
C GLN A 61 1.52 1.65 -7.70
N ILE A 62 2.18 2.81 -7.64
CA ILE A 62 2.69 3.42 -6.40
C ILE A 62 1.54 3.74 -5.45
N LEU A 63 0.47 4.37 -5.95
CA LEU A 63 -0.71 4.72 -5.15
C LEU A 63 -1.36 3.48 -4.54
N MET A 64 -1.60 2.43 -5.33
CA MET A 64 -2.16 1.17 -4.84
C MET A 64 -1.25 0.49 -3.81
N ALA A 65 0.05 0.37 -4.12
CA ALA A 65 1.02 -0.31 -3.27
C ALA A 65 1.31 0.45 -1.96
N SER A 66 1.16 1.79 -1.95
CA SER A 66 1.33 2.60 -0.74
C SER A 66 0.35 2.24 0.38
N THR A 67 -0.75 1.56 0.04
CA THR A 67 -1.72 1.06 1.03
C THR A 67 -1.24 -0.18 1.81
N TYR A 68 -0.08 -0.75 1.46
CA TYR A 68 0.54 -1.96 2.04
C TYR A 68 2.00 -1.75 2.48
N PRO A 69 2.26 -0.84 3.44
CA PRO A 69 3.62 -0.43 3.81
C PRO A 69 4.51 -1.56 4.35
N LEU A 70 3.95 -2.58 5.01
CA LEU A 70 4.74 -3.73 5.48
C LEU A 70 5.31 -4.53 4.30
N GLU A 71 4.46 -4.83 3.31
CA GLU A 71 4.87 -5.61 2.14
C GLU A 71 5.86 -4.83 1.27
N ILE A 72 5.79 -3.50 1.23
CA ILE A 72 6.83 -2.65 0.60
C ILE A 72 8.21 -2.91 1.22
N VAL A 73 8.30 -2.98 2.56
CA VAL A 73 9.58 -3.26 3.24
C VAL A 73 10.06 -4.68 2.94
N GLU A 74 9.16 -5.67 2.97
CA GLU A 74 9.48 -7.06 2.64
C GLU A 74 9.99 -7.18 1.19
N ALA A 75 9.31 -6.54 0.25
CA ALA A 75 9.67 -6.54 -1.16
C ALA A 75 10.97 -5.79 -1.44
N ALA A 76 11.21 -4.66 -0.77
CA ALA A 76 12.45 -3.89 -0.91
C ALA A 76 13.66 -4.71 -0.44
N ARG A 77 13.55 -5.39 0.71
CA ARG A 77 14.60 -6.31 1.19
C ARG A 77 14.82 -7.46 0.22
N TRP A 78 13.74 -8.11 -0.23
CA TRP A 78 13.84 -9.18 -1.22
C TRP A 78 14.55 -8.70 -2.50
N SER A 79 14.20 -7.52 -3.02
CA SER A 79 14.84 -6.94 -4.20
C SER A 79 16.33 -6.66 -3.99
N GLN A 80 16.73 -6.21 -2.79
CA GLN A 80 18.13 -6.01 -2.43
C GLN A 80 18.92 -7.33 -2.33
N ASP A 81 18.29 -8.41 -1.86
CA ASP A 81 18.91 -9.73 -1.80
C ASP A 81 18.95 -10.43 -3.18
N ASN A 82 18.11 -9.97 -4.12
CA ASN A 82 17.91 -10.61 -5.42
C ASN A 82 18.16 -9.64 -6.61
N LYS A 83 19.16 -8.75 -6.51
CA LYS A 83 19.42 -7.68 -7.51
C LYS A 83 19.59 -8.16 -8.95
N ASN A 84 20.02 -9.41 -9.14
CA ASN A 84 20.26 -10.00 -10.46
C ASN A 84 19.05 -10.77 -11.01
N VAL A 85 17.96 -10.86 -10.24
CA VAL A 85 16.73 -11.54 -10.65
C VAL A 85 15.85 -10.55 -11.41
N THR A 86 15.79 -10.70 -12.74
CA THR A 86 15.07 -9.80 -13.65
C THR A 86 14.21 -10.59 -14.65
N GLY A 87 13.38 -9.88 -15.41
CA GLY A 87 12.55 -10.45 -16.48
C GLY A 87 11.71 -11.64 -16.01
N LYS A 88 11.70 -12.73 -16.79
CA LYS A 88 10.91 -13.94 -16.49
C LYS A 88 11.24 -14.56 -15.12
N ALA A 89 12.50 -14.54 -14.70
CA ALA A 89 12.89 -15.10 -13.40
C ALA A 89 12.29 -14.29 -12.24
N LEU A 90 12.22 -12.96 -12.39
CA LEU A 90 11.53 -12.08 -11.45
C LEU A 90 10.03 -12.38 -11.41
N GLU A 91 9.39 -12.48 -12.57
CA GLU A 91 7.96 -12.83 -12.67
C GLU A 91 7.65 -14.17 -11.99
N ASP A 92 8.47 -15.20 -12.22
CA ASP A 92 8.35 -16.53 -11.60
C ASP A 92 8.55 -16.46 -10.07
N ALA A 93 9.49 -15.64 -9.60
CA ALA A 93 9.71 -15.44 -8.16
C ALA A 93 8.52 -14.72 -7.50
N MET A 94 7.92 -13.74 -8.18
CA MET A 94 6.77 -12.98 -7.65
C MET A 94 5.52 -13.83 -7.46
N GLN A 95 5.38 -14.94 -8.19
CA GLN A 95 4.28 -15.88 -7.96
C GLN A 95 4.36 -16.58 -6.60
N LYS A 96 5.57 -16.72 -6.05
CA LYS A 96 5.81 -17.38 -4.76
C LYS A 96 5.60 -16.44 -3.58
N GLN A 97 5.54 -15.13 -3.85
CA GLN A 97 5.32 -14.13 -2.81
C GLN A 97 3.84 -14.00 -2.52
N SER A 98 3.50 -13.86 -1.26
CA SER A 98 2.12 -13.67 -0.79
C SER A 98 1.69 -12.20 -0.73
N TRP A 99 2.48 -11.29 -1.30
CA TRP A 99 2.20 -9.86 -1.32
C TRP A 99 1.03 -9.51 -2.25
N ASP A 100 0.49 -8.31 -2.05
CA ASP A 100 -0.48 -7.72 -2.95
C ASP A 100 0.14 -7.59 -4.37
N PRO A 101 -0.66 -7.86 -5.43
CA PRO A 101 -0.26 -7.68 -6.82
C PRO A 101 0.43 -6.36 -7.14
N SER A 102 0.05 -5.27 -6.46
CA SER A 102 0.65 -3.97 -6.67
C SER A 102 2.07 -3.84 -6.11
N VAL A 103 2.33 -4.49 -4.98
CA VAL A 103 3.68 -4.56 -4.39
C VAL A 103 4.58 -5.47 -5.23
N LYS A 104 4.06 -6.62 -5.69
CA LYS A 104 4.77 -7.51 -6.64
C LYS A 104 5.16 -6.78 -7.92
N ALA A 105 4.26 -5.96 -8.48
CA ALA A 105 4.56 -5.19 -9.68
C ALA A 105 5.77 -4.26 -9.49
N LEU A 106 5.88 -3.59 -8.34
CA LEU A 106 6.96 -2.64 -8.06
C LEU A 106 8.34 -3.29 -7.92
N THR A 107 8.46 -4.61 -7.75
CA THR A 107 9.78 -5.26 -7.81
C THR A 107 10.41 -5.20 -9.20
N SER A 108 9.62 -4.95 -10.25
CA SER A 108 10.13 -4.67 -11.60
C SER A 108 10.70 -3.25 -11.76
N VAL A 109 10.49 -2.38 -10.75
CA VAL A 109 11.01 -1.00 -10.72
C VAL A 109 11.75 -0.75 -9.41
N PRO A 110 12.94 -1.34 -9.21
CA PRO A 110 13.62 -1.37 -7.91
C PRO A 110 13.88 -0.01 -7.29
N GLN A 111 14.12 1.03 -8.10
CA GLN A 111 14.37 2.39 -7.62
C GLN A 111 13.14 3.01 -6.95
N VAL A 112 11.94 2.76 -7.48
CA VAL A 112 10.70 3.22 -6.86
C VAL A 112 10.47 2.48 -5.55
N LEU A 113 10.69 1.16 -5.55
CA LEU A 113 10.57 0.35 -4.34
C LEU A 113 11.56 0.79 -3.26
N GLN A 114 12.79 1.16 -3.65
CA GLN A 114 13.79 1.73 -2.75
C GLN A 114 13.32 3.08 -2.19
N MET A 115 12.84 4.01 -3.02
CA MET A 115 12.29 5.29 -2.54
C MET A 115 11.17 5.09 -1.52
N MET A 116 10.25 4.18 -1.81
CA MET A 116 9.15 3.85 -0.88
C MET A 116 9.68 3.26 0.44
N ASN A 117 10.71 2.41 0.39
CA ASN A 117 11.35 1.87 1.59
C ASN A 117 12.16 2.91 2.38
N ASP A 118 12.78 3.88 1.71
CA ASP A 118 13.52 4.96 2.38
C ASP A 118 12.58 6.00 3.02
N LYS A 119 11.33 6.09 2.52
CA LYS A 119 10.33 7.09 2.91
C LYS A 119 9.04 6.46 3.45
N LEU A 120 9.15 5.54 4.41
CA LEU A 120 8.01 4.78 4.95
C LEU A 120 6.90 5.65 5.56
N GLU A 121 7.25 6.75 6.23
CA GLU A 121 6.25 7.68 6.78
C GLU A 121 5.41 8.32 5.68
N TRP A 122 6.06 8.71 4.57
CA TRP A 122 5.39 9.21 3.38
C TRP A 122 4.54 8.13 2.72
N VAL A 123 5.03 6.90 2.59
CA VAL A 123 4.25 5.77 2.04
C VAL A 123 2.95 5.59 2.83
N GLN A 124 3.03 5.59 4.17
CA GLN A 124 1.83 5.47 5.01
C GLN A 124 0.86 6.64 4.82
N GLN A 125 1.36 7.88 4.79
CA GLN A 125 0.52 9.06 4.58
C GLN A 125 -0.12 9.07 3.19
N LEU A 126 0.63 8.71 2.14
CA LEU A 126 0.13 8.61 0.77
C LEU A 126 -0.96 7.53 0.67
N GLY A 127 -0.73 6.35 1.25
CA GLY A 127 -1.70 5.26 1.24
C GLY A 127 -2.98 5.63 2.00
N ASP A 128 -2.87 6.27 3.16
CA ASP A 128 -4.03 6.72 3.92
C ASP A 128 -4.79 7.85 3.20
N ALA A 129 -4.08 8.79 2.59
CA ALA A 129 -4.67 9.83 1.74
C ALA A 129 -5.40 9.20 0.54
N PHE A 130 -4.81 8.22 -0.13
CA PHE A 130 -5.42 7.54 -1.26
C PHE A 130 -6.69 6.78 -0.87
N LEU A 131 -6.70 6.09 0.27
CA LEU A 131 -7.88 5.38 0.77
C LEU A 131 -9.01 6.32 1.24
N THR A 132 -8.68 7.54 1.69
CA THR A 132 -9.67 8.52 2.19
C THR A 132 -10.20 9.44 1.11
N GLN A 133 -9.30 9.92 0.24
CA GLN A 133 -9.47 11.08 -0.61
C GLN A 133 -8.90 10.82 -2.00
N GLU A 134 -9.16 9.64 -2.57
CA GLU A 134 -8.68 9.24 -3.90
C GLU A 134 -8.85 10.36 -4.94
N GLN A 135 -10.05 10.95 -5.02
CA GLN A 135 -10.32 11.99 -6.01
C GLN A 135 -9.48 13.26 -5.81
N ASP A 136 -9.20 13.66 -4.56
CA ASP A 136 -8.37 14.82 -4.26
C ASP A 136 -6.89 14.52 -4.55
N VAL A 137 -6.42 13.30 -4.26
CA VAL A 137 -5.06 12.82 -4.63
C VAL A 137 -4.86 12.88 -6.14
N MET A 138 -5.82 12.36 -6.91
CA MET A 138 -5.78 12.38 -8.37
C MET A 138 -5.87 13.81 -8.94
N GLY A 139 -6.66 14.69 -8.30
CA GLY A 139 -6.74 16.10 -8.64
C GLY A 139 -5.43 16.85 -8.38
N ALA A 140 -4.79 16.61 -7.23
CA ALA A 140 -3.50 17.21 -6.88
C ALA A 140 -2.40 16.82 -7.87
N VAL A 141 -2.36 15.56 -8.33
CA VAL A 141 -1.44 15.14 -9.40
C VAL A 141 -1.64 15.98 -10.66
N GLN A 142 -2.89 16.14 -11.11
CA GLN A 142 -3.17 16.91 -12.32
C GLN A 142 -2.83 18.40 -12.17
N LYS A 143 -3.10 18.99 -11.00
CA LYS A 143 -2.68 20.36 -10.67
C LYS A 143 -1.17 20.53 -10.81
N LEU A 144 -0.38 19.60 -10.27
CA LEU A 144 1.08 19.64 -10.38
C LEU A 144 1.59 19.39 -11.80
N ARG A 145 0.94 18.50 -12.57
CA ARG A 145 1.26 18.30 -13.99
C ARG A 145 1.00 19.56 -14.82
N GLN A 146 -0.14 20.22 -14.61
CA GLN A 146 -0.47 21.49 -15.28
C GLN A 146 0.54 22.57 -14.92
N ARG A 147 0.97 22.63 -13.65
CA ARG A 147 1.99 23.55 -13.19
C ARG A 147 3.35 23.31 -13.85
N ALA A 148 3.80 22.06 -13.92
CA ALA A 148 5.05 21.70 -14.60
C ALA A 148 4.98 21.95 -16.12
N ASP A 149 3.82 21.73 -16.74
CA ASP A 149 3.57 22.02 -18.14
C ASP A 149 3.59 23.53 -18.44
N ALA A 150 2.90 24.34 -17.61
CA ALA A 150 2.90 25.80 -17.71
C ALA A 150 4.30 26.40 -17.49
N ALA A 151 5.13 25.78 -16.65
CA ALA A 151 6.54 26.15 -16.45
C ALA A 151 7.45 25.69 -17.61
N GLY A 152 6.94 24.91 -18.58
CA GLY A 152 7.72 24.36 -19.70
C GLY A 152 8.66 23.22 -19.31
N ASN A 153 8.48 22.64 -18.12
CA ASN A 153 9.30 21.55 -17.59
C ASN A 153 8.76 20.17 -17.98
N LEU A 154 7.46 20.03 -18.21
CA LEU A 154 6.84 18.76 -18.63
C LEU A 154 6.73 18.69 -20.16
N LYS A 155 7.52 17.79 -20.77
CA LYS A 155 7.60 17.63 -22.24
C LYS A 155 7.66 16.16 -22.64
N SER A 156 7.23 15.88 -23.87
CA SER A 156 7.54 14.60 -24.54
C SER A 156 9.04 14.53 -24.85
N THR A 157 9.63 13.38 -24.60
CA THR A 157 11.04 13.08 -24.81
C THR A 157 11.17 11.65 -25.36
N PRO A 158 12.38 11.16 -25.70
CA PRO A 158 12.55 9.73 -26.04
C PRO A 158 12.15 8.76 -24.93
N GLN A 159 12.10 9.21 -23.67
CA GLN A 159 11.74 8.41 -22.50
C GLN A 159 10.23 8.36 -22.23
N GLN A 160 9.51 9.45 -22.53
CA GLN A 160 8.09 9.58 -22.22
C GLN A 160 7.32 10.38 -23.28
N LYS A 161 6.04 10.09 -23.39
CA LYS A 161 5.07 10.84 -24.19
C LYS A 161 4.11 11.58 -23.25
N VAL A 162 4.00 12.89 -23.44
CA VAL A 162 3.04 13.74 -22.73
C VAL A 162 1.91 14.08 -23.68
N THR A 163 0.67 13.82 -23.27
CA THR A 163 -0.53 14.13 -24.04
C THR A 163 -1.50 14.97 -23.21
N LYS A 164 -2.19 15.91 -23.86
CA LYS A 164 -3.22 16.74 -23.25
C LYS A 164 -4.54 16.41 -23.93
N SER A 165 -5.55 16.09 -23.14
CA SER A 165 -6.88 15.72 -23.64
C SER A 165 -7.95 16.64 -23.05
N ALA A 166 -8.94 16.98 -23.87
CA ALA A 166 -10.16 17.64 -23.40
C ALA A 166 -11.12 16.60 -22.79
N PRO A 167 -12.10 17.03 -21.97
CA PRO A 167 -13.10 16.12 -21.42
C PRO A 167 -13.83 15.37 -22.55
N PRO A 168 -14.06 14.05 -22.42
CA PRO A 168 -14.91 13.32 -23.35
C PRO A 168 -16.32 13.92 -23.42
N ALA A 169 -16.98 13.78 -24.56
CA ALA A 169 -18.35 14.28 -24.74
C ALA A 169 -19.29 13.73 -23.64
N GLY A 170 -20.05 14.62 -23.00
CA GLY A 170 -20.97 14.28 -21.91
C GLY A 170 -20.33 14.09 -20.54
N VAL A 171 -18.99 14.22 -20.41
CA VAL A 171 -18.31 14.20 -19.12
C VAL A 171 -18.02 15.63 -18.67
N SER A 172 -18.49 15.99 -17.47
CA SER A 172 -18.20 17.31 -16.89
C SER A 172 -16.76 17.36 -16.40
N ALA A 173 -16.03 18.40 -16.80
CA ALA A 173 -14.69 18.66 -16.31
C ALA A 173 -14.71 18.93 -14.79
N PRO A 174 -13.82 18.30 -14.00
CA PRO A 174 -13.59 18.72 -12.64
C PRO A 174 -13.16 20.19 -12.58
N VAL A 175 -13.55 20.89 -11.50
CA VAL A 175 -13.15 22.30 -11.29
C VAL A 175 -11.62 22.41 -11.34
N GLY A 176 -11.11 23.35 -12.13
CA GLY A 176 -9.67 23.57 -12.32
C GLY A 176 -8.99 22.58 -13.29
N MET A 177 -9.70 21.61 -13.87
CA MET A 177 -9.13 20.67 -14.85
C MET A 177 -9.79 20.83 -16.23
N GLN A 178 -9.33 21.81 -17.02
CA GLN A 178 -9.81 22.00 -18.40
C GLN A 178 -9.23 20.98 -19.38
N GLN A 179 -8.02 20.49 -19.11
CA GLN A 179 -7.35 19.43 -19.85
C GLN A 179 -6.74 18.44 -18.86
N ALA A 180 -6.88 17.15 -19.16
CA ALA A 180 -6.15 16.10 -18.46
C ALA A 180 -4.80 15.88 -19.15
N ILE A 181 -3.72 15.89 -18.38
CA ILE A 181 -2.37 15.61 -18.86
C ILE A 181 -2.03 14.16 -18.52
N SER A 182 -1.82 13.33 -19.54
CA SER A 182 -1.38 11.93 -19.40
C SER A 182 0.10 11.82 -19.74
N ILE A 183 0.83 11.01 -18.96
CA ILE A 183 2.23 10.69 -19.17
C ILE A 183 2.33 9.18 -19.40
N GLU A 184 2.83 8.79 -20.55
CA GLU A 184 2.98 7.39 -20.94
C GLU A 184 4.44 7.11 -21.30
N PRO A 185 4.98 5.91 -21.04
CA PRO A 185 6.27 5.54 -21.61
C PRO A 185 6.16 5.49 -23.13
N VAL A 186 7.25 5.77 -23.85
CA VAL A 186 7.28 5.62 -25.32
C VAL A 186 7.18 4.14 -25.71
N ASN A 187 7.81 3.27 -24.93
CA ASN A 187 7.70 1.81 -25.04
C ASN A 187 6.90 1.28 -23.83
N PRO A 188 5.74 0.61 -24.01
CA PRO A 188 4.90 0.16 -22.90
C PRO A 188 5.56 -0.91 -22.00
N ASP A 189 6.64 -1.55 -22.45
CA ASP A 189 7.34 -2.59 -21.68
C ASP A 189 8.63 -2.10 -21.02
N GLU A 190 8.99 -0.84 -21.21
CA GLU A 190 10.18 -0.20 -20.64
C GLU A 190 9.82 1.12 -19.95
N TYR A 191 10.23 1.28 -18.71
CA TYR A 191 9.97 2.50 -17.94
C TYR A 191 11.26 3.21 -17.61
N TYR A 192 11.25 4.52 -17.82
CA TYR A 192 12.25 5.45 -17.35
C TYR A 192 11.64 6.18 -16.15
N VAL A 193 12.21 6.05 -14.96
CA VAL A 193 11.67 6.70 -13.76
C VAL A 193 12.15 8.15 -13.74
N PRO A 194 11.25 9.14 -13.69
CA PRO A 194 11.66 10.53 -13.57
C PRO A 194 12.36 10.79 -12.24
N VAL A 195 13.44 11.56 -12.27
CA VAL A 195 14.15 12.07 -11.10
C VAL A 195 14.21 13.59 -11.23
N TYR A 196 13.62 14.27 -10.26
CA TYR A 196 13.51 15.73 -10.29
C TYR A 196 13.33 16.30 -8.88
N ASP A 197 13.79 17.54 -8.68
CA ASP A 197 13.47 18.32 -7.49
C ASP A 197 12.10 19.00 -7.69
N PRO A 198 11.09 18.70 -6.85
CA PRO A 198 9.80 19.37 -6.94
C PRO A 198 9.89 20.91 -6.90
N GLY A 199 10.82 21.48 -6.14
CA GLY A 199 11.01 22.93 -6.09
C GLY A 199 11.50 23.52 -7.43
N ALA A 200 12.36 22.79 -8.14
CA ALA A 200 12.85 23.19 -9.45
C ALA A 200 11.80 23.01 -10.56
N VAL A 201 11.00 21.94 -10.49
CA VAL A 201 9.99 21.60 -11.50
C VAL A 201 8.75 22.46 -11.39
N TYR A 202 8.24 22.65 -10.17
CA TYR A 202 6.97 23.35 -9.95
C TYR A 202 7.19 24.84 -9.62
N GLY A 203 8.37 25.24 -9.13
CA GLY A 203 8.65 26.61 -8.70
C GLY A 203 8.11 26.91 -7.30
N ALA A 204 7.80 28.19 -7.03
CA ALA A 204 7.47 28.70 -5.69
C ALA A 204 6.29 27.96 -5.02
N TRP A 205 6.55 27.20 -3.96
CA TRP A 205 5.53 26.37 -3.33
C TRP A 205 4.59 27.19 -2.43
N ASP A 206 3.28 27.08 -2.66
CA ASP A 206 2.28 27.93 -1.99
C ASP A 206 2.07 27.57 -0.50
N TYR A 207 2.58 26.41 -0.08
CA TYR A 207 2.36 25.86 1.26
C TYR A 207 3.68 25.69 2.02
N PRO A 208 4.15 26.70 2.75
CA PRO A 208 5.45 26.64 3.44
C PRO A 208 5.52 25.53 4.50
N ASP A 209 4.39 25.18 5.12
CA ASP A 209 4.32 24.11 6.12
C ASP A 209 4.27 22.69 5.51
N TYR A 210 4.06 22.59 4.19
CA TYR A 210 3.89 21.34 3.47
C TYR A 210 4.89 21.22 2.31
N GLN A 211 6.19 21.27 2.62
CA GLN A 211 7.23 21.19 1.61
C GLN A 211 7.47 19.74 1.14
N PRO A 212 7.49 19.49 -0.18
CA PRO A 212 7.75 18.16 -0.72
C PRO A 212 9.22 17.78 -0.51
N PHE A 213 9.49 16.49 -0.39
CA PHE A 213 10.87 16.01 -0.36
C PHE A 213 11.41 15.83 -1.79
N TYR A 214 12.72 15.99 -1.94
CA TYR A 214 13.44 15.54 -3.11
C TYR A 214 14.14 14.21 -2.81
N TRP A 215 13.93 13.21 -3.66
CA TRP A 215 14.61 11.92 -3.59
C TRP A 215 15.29 11.62 -4.92
N TYR A 216 16.49 11.03 -4.85
CA TYR A 216 17.24 10.60 -6.01
C TYR A 216 17.89 9.24 -5.71
N PRO A 217 18.02 8.35 -6.71
CA PRO A 217 18.64 7.06 -6.50
C PRO A 217 20.16 7.18 -6.28
N PRO A 218 20.79 6.25 -5.53
CA PRO A 218 22.24 6.24 -5.36
C PRO A 218 22.99 6.21 -6.70
N GLY A 219 24.02 7.03 -6.83
CA GLY A 219 24.83 7.13 -8.05
C GLY A 219 24.15 7.91 -9.20
N TYR A 220 22.97 8.48 -8.97
CA TYR A 220 22.33 9.36 -9.94
C TYR A 220 23.10 10.68 -10.09
N VAL A 221 23.30 11.10 -11.34
CA VAL A 221 23.87 12.40 -11.69
C VAL A 221 22.75 13.24 -12.30
N ALA A 222 22.51 14.41 -11.72
CA ALA A 222 21.44 15.30 -12.17
C ALA A 222 21.60 15.68 -13.64
N ALA A 223 20.51 15.57 -14.40
CA ALA A 223 20.46 15.90 -15.81
C ALA A 223 19.24 16.78 -16.09
N GLY A 224 19.45 18.09 -16.18
CA GLY A 224 18.37 19.07 -16.41
C GLY A 224 17.39 19.18 -15.24
N VAL A 225 16.24 19.81 -15.49
CA VAL A 225 15.18 20.02 -14.48
C VAL A 225 14.44 18.71 -14.16
N ILE A 226 14.25 17.87 -15.18
CA ILE A 226 13.79 16.49 -15.04
C ILE A 226 14.78 15.61 -15.77
N GLY A 227 15.44 14.72 -15.03
CA GLY A 227 16.19 13.63 -15.63
C GLY A 227 15.47 12.31 -15.45
N PHE A 228 16.05 11.26 -16.01
CA PHE A 228 15.48 9.92 -15.98
C PHE A 228 16.52 8.91 -15.52
N THR A 229 16.07 7.86 -14.85
CA THR A 229 16.89 6.68 -14.59
C THR A 229 17.15 5.92 -15.89
N THR A 230 18.03 4.93 -15.85
CA THR A 230 18.12 3.93 -16.93
C THR A 230 16.78 3.21 -17.08
N ALA A 231 16.46 2.80 -18.31
CA ALA A 231 15.26 2.02 -18.59
C ALA A 231 15.22 0.74 -17.73
N VAL A 232 14.05 0.40 -17.23
CA VAL A 232 13.77 -0.90 -16.62
C VAL A 232 12.74 -1.64 -17.46
N ALA A 233 13.04 -2.89 -17.80
CA ALA A 233 12.11 -3.77 -18.49
C ALA A 233 11.08 -4.29 -17.48
N VAL A 234 9.81 -3.92 -17.67
CA VAL A 234 8.72 -4.28 -16.76
C VAL A 234 7.76 -5.29 -17.36
N GLY A 235 7.69 -5.42 -18.70
CA GLY A 235 6.69 -6.25 -19.36
C GLY A 235 5.29 -6.00 -18.80
N ALA A 236 4.51 -7.06 -18.54
CA ALA A 236 3.16 -6.91 -18.00
C ALA A 236 3.07 -6.50 -16.51
N ALA A 237 4.20 -6.32 -15.81
CA ALA A 237 4.21 -6.07 -14.37
C ALA A 237 3.48 -4.79 -13.96
N ILE A 238 3.64 -3.71 -14.73
CA ILE A 238 2.89 -2.48 -14.51
C ILE A 238 1.56 -2.58 -15.25
N TRP A 239 0.49 -2.78 -14.49
CA TRP A 239 -0.85 -3.05 -15.02
C TRP A 239 -1.89 -2.02 -14.57
N GLY A 240 -1.54 -1.10 -13.68
CA GLY A 240 -2.46 -0.04 -13.27
C GLY A 240 -2.66 1.02 -14.36
N GLY A 241 -3.62 1.91 -14.14
CA GLY A 241 -3.82 3.11 -14.94
C GLY A 241 -4.58 4.19 -14.17
N CYS A 242 -4.53 5.42 -14.67
CA CYS A 242 -5.21 6.56 -14.10
C CYS A 242 -6.39 6.96 -15.01
N ASN A 243 -7.59 7.07 -14.45
CA ASN A 243 -8.72 7.69 -15.13
C ASN A 243 -8.87 9.12 -14.59
N TRP A 244 -8.29 10.07 -15.31
CA TRP A 244 -8.23 11.47 -14.89
C TRP A 244 -9.60 12.13 -14.77
N TRP A 245 -10.55 11.78 -15.65
CA TRP A 245 -11.88 12.38 -15.66
C TRP A 245 -12.77 11.84 -14.55
N ASN A 246 -12.63 10.56 -14.18
CA ASN A 246 -13.34 9.99 -13.03
C ASN A 246 -12.56 10.11 -11.70
N ARG A 247 -11.32 10.64 -11.76
CA ARG A 247 -10.40 10.85 -10.64
C ARG A 247 -10.18 9.59 -9.80
N ASN A 248 -9.95 8.46 -10.46
CA ASN A 248 -9.65 7.19 -9.80
C ASN A 248 -8.62 6.37 -10.58
N VAL A 249 -8.12 5.30 -9.97
CA VAL A 249 -7.28 4.32 -10.66
C VAL A 249 -8.09 3.16 -11.23
N PHE A 250 -7.53 2.48 -12.22
CA PHE A 250 -8.11 1.26 -12.79
C PHE A 250 -7.04 0.19 -13.03
N VAL A 251 -7.51 -1.03 -13.27
CA VAL A 251 -6.73 -2.23 -13.55
C VAL A 251 -6.82 -2.54 -15.04
N ASN A 252 -5.69 -2.57 -15.73
CA ASN A 252 -5.59 -3.20 -17.04
C ASN A 252 -5.64 -4.72 -16.85
N VAL A 253 -6.84 -5.29 -17.03
CA VAL A 253 -7.11 -6.72 -16.77
C VAL A 253 -6.19 -7.67 -17.55
N ASN A 254 -5.79 -7.29 -18.77
CA ASN A 254 -4.93 -8.12 -19.61
C ASN A 254 -3.53 -8.22 -19.00
N ARG A 255 -2.91 -7.07 -18.69
CA ARG A 255 -1.57 -7.04 -18.06
C ARG A 255 -1.61 -7.64 -16.65
N TYR A 256 -2.66 -7.35 -15.87
CA TYR A 256 -2.86 -7.91 -14.54
C TYR A 256 -2.91 -9.44 -14.57
N ASN A 257 -3.73 -10.02 -15.44
CA ASN A 257 -3.88 -11.47 -15.56
C ASN A 257 -2.60 -12.15 -16.05
N GLN A 258 -1.89 -11.51 -16.99
CA GLN A 258 -0.61 -12.00 -17.50
C GLN A 258 0.46 -12.04 -16.40
N PHE A 259 0.62 -10.95 -15.64
CA PHE A 259 1.66 -10.88 -14.60
C PHE A 259 1.34 -11.71 -13.36
N ASN A 260 0.09 -11.66 -12.89
CA ASN A 260 -0.33 -12.32 -11.63
C ASN A 260 -0.82 -13.76 -11.82
N ARG A 261 -0.91 -14.26 -13.06
CA ARG A 261 -1.42 -15.60 -13.40
C ARG A 261 -2.84 -15.84 -12.88
N THR A 262 -3.69 -14.85 -13.07
CA THR A 262 -5.09 -14.86 -12.64
C THR A 262 -6.03 -14.70 -13.84
N ASN A 263 -7.35 -14.71 -13.58
CA ASN A 263 -8.36 -14.44 -14.60
C ASN A 263 -9.48 -13.55 -14.03
N ILE A 264 -9.15 -12.30 -13.73
CA ILE A 264 -10.13 -11.28 -13.33
C ILE A 264 -10.81 -10.69 -14.57
N ARG A 265 -12.05 -10.22 -14.39
CA ARG A 265 -12.85 -9.57 -15.44
C ARG A 265 -13.14 -8.10 -15.16
N THR A 266 -12.91 -7.65 -13.93
CA THR A 266 -13.20 -6.30 -13.47
C THR A 266 -11.95 -5.44 -13.54
N ASN A 267 -12.10 -4.22 -14.05
CA ASN A 267 -11.05 -3.22 -14.13
C ASN A 267 -11.02 -2.29 -12.90
N ASN A 268 -11.91 -2.46 -11.93
CA ASN A 268 -11.90 -1.68 -10.70
C ASN A 268 -10.85 -2.23 -9.74
N TRP A 269 -10.01 -1.34 -9.22
CA TRP A 269 -9.15 -1.66 -8.10
C TRP A 269 -9.95 -1.61 -6.79
N ALA A 270 -9.60 -2.47 -5.84
CA ALA A 270 -10.13 -2.43 -4.49
C ALA A 270 -9.02 -2.76 -3.49
N HIS A 271 -8.96 -1.99 -2.40
CA HIS A 271 -8.05 -2.24 -1.29
C HIS A 271 -8.41 -3.55 -0.57
N ASN A 272 -7.41 -4.37 -0.28
CA ASN A 272 -7.55 -5.61 0.48
C ASN A 272 -6.82 -5.50 1.84
N PRO A 273 -7.56 -5.32 2.96
CA PRO A 273 -6.95 -5.12 4.28
C PRO A 273 -6.05 -6.27 4.75
N ALA A 274 -6.21 -7.49 4.21
CA ALA A 274 -5.38 -8.64 4.56
C ALA A 274 -3.89 -8.42 4.24
N HIS A 275 -3.59 -7.68 3.16
CA HIS A 275 -2.21 -7.37 2.75
C HIS A 275 -1.55 -6.26 3.56
N ARG A 276 -2.33 -5.50 4.33
CA ARG A 276 -1.77 -4.39 5.13
C ARG A 276 -0.97 -4.88 6.34
N GLY A 277 -1.08 -6.15 6.71
CA GLY A 277 -0.19 -6.79 7.69
C GLY A 277 -0.30 -6.20 9.11
N GLY A 278 -1.49 -5.75 9.49
CA GLY A 278 -1.76 -5.19 10.82
C GLY A 278 -1.27 -3.75 11.03
N VAL A 279 -0.68 -3.11 10.02
CA VAL A 279 -0.34 -1.68 10.09
C VAL A 279 -1.62 -0.86 10.20
N ALA A 280 -1.71 -0.04 11.25
CA ALA A 280 -2.89 0.75 11.54
C ALA A 280 -3.23 1.74 10.40
N TYR A 281 -4.51 2.02 10.25
CA TYR A 281 -4.98 3.16 9.46
C TYR A 281 -4.98 4.39 10.37
N ARG A 282 -4.34 5.49 9.95
CA ARG A 282 -4.30 6.71 10.78
C ARG A 282 -5.65 7.42 10.80
N ASP A 283 -6.37 7.38 9.69
CA ASP A 283 -7.72 7.94 9.61
C ASP A 283 -8.75 7.00 10.24
N ALA A 284 -9.58 7.56 11.13
CA ALA A 284 -10.62 6.82 11.83
C ALA A 284 -11.71 6.30 10.88
N GLY A 285 -12.01 7.00 9.79
CA GLY A 285 -12.95 6.56 8.76
C GLY A 285 -12.45 5.33 8.00
N VAL A 286 -11.19 5.33 7.57
CA VAL A 286 -10.53 4.16 6.96
C VAL A 286 -10.47 3.01 7.95
N ALA A 287 -10.08 3.27 9.20
CA ALA A 287 -10.03 2.25 10.25
C ALA A 287 -11.40 1.61 10.51
N ARG A 288 -12.50 2.37 10.44
CA ARG A 288 -13.86 1.81 10.55
C ARG A 288 -14.23 0.95 9.34
N ARG A 289 -13.87 1.37 8.13
CA ARG A 289 -14.19 0.64 6.88
C ARG A 289 -13.39 -0.66 6.74
N PHE A 290 -12.11 -0.64 7.11
CA PHE A 290 -11.16 -1.72 6.81
C PHE A 290 -10.50 -2.35 8.03
N GLY A 291 -10.52 -1.68 9.19
CA GLY A 291 -9.88 -2.17 10.42
C GLY A 291 -10.58 -3.34 11.10
N SER A 292 -11.85 -3.61 10.77
CA SER A 292 -12.58 -4.82 11.20
C SER A 292 -12.01 -6.12 10.62
N GLY A 293 -11.18 -6.03 9.57
CA GLY A 293 -10.45 -7.17 8.99
C GLY A 293 -9.28 -7.68 9.85
N ASN A 294 -8.89 -6.96 10.92
CA ASN A 294 -7.84 -7.38 11.84
C ASN A 294 -8.38 -8.38 12.89
N THR A 295 -8.91 -9.50 12.41
CA THR A 295 -9.38 -10.63 13.22
C THR A 295 -8.20 -11.27 13.97
N PRO A 296 -8.43 -11.99 15.08
CA PRO A 296 -7.38 -12.75 15.77
C PRO A 296 -6.53 -13.62 14.83
N ALA A 297 -7.14 -14.18 13.76
CA ALA A 297 -6.46 -14.97 12.74
C ALA A 297 -5.44 -14.17 11.91
N ALA A 298 -5.70 -12.91 11.56
CA ALA A 298 -4.74 -12.05 10.87
C ALA A 298 -3.51 -11.73 11.75
N ARG A 299 -3.73 -11.56 13.05
CA ARG A 299 -2.63 -11.37 14.03
C ARG A 299 -1.80 -12.63 14.23
N GLU A 300 -2.43 -13.80 14.16
CA GLU A 300 -1.76 -15.10 14.28
C GLU A 300 -0.97 -15.45 13.01
N ALA A 301 -1.50 -15.15 11.82
CA ALA A 301 -0.77 -15.25 10.57
C ALA A 301 0.47 -14.33 10.53
N LEU A 302 0.38 -13.11 11.08
CA LEU A 302 1.52 -12.20 11.20
C LEU A 302 2.59 -12.73 12.17
N ARG A 303 2.19 -13.33 13.30
CA ARG A 303 3.13 -14.01 14.22
C ARG A 303 3.84 -15.18 13.53
N ASN A 304 3.13 -15.94 12.71
CA ASN A 304 3.72 -17.05 11.96
C ASN A 304 4.64 -16.58 10.81
N ARG A 305 4.34 -15.45 10.15
CA ARG A 305 5.19 -14.89 9.09
C ARG A 305 6.48 -14.24 9.66
N THR A 306 6.44 -13.73 10.89
CA THR A 306 7.58 -13.02 11.51
C THR A 306 8.50 -13.90 12.36
N GLY A 307 8.19 -15.18 12.58
CA GLY A 307 9.11 -16.15 13.19
C GLY A 307 9.62 -15.80 14.60
N ALA A 308 8.99 -14.86 15.31
CA ALA A 308 9.49 -14.36 16.59
C ALA A 308 8.81 -15.10 17.77
N PRO A 309 9.56 -15.85 18.61
CA PRO A 309 9.01 -16.40 19.84
C PRO A 309 8.84 -15.27 20.87
N GLY A 310 7.59 -14.97 21.23
CA GLY A 310 7.22 -14.50 22.57
C GLY A 310 7.87 -13.22 23.11
N GLY A 311 7.85 -12.11 22.36
CA GLY A 311 8.13 -10.77 22.90
C GLY A 311 6.84 -9.99 23.18
N LYS A 312 6.44 -9.85 24.45
CA LYS A 312 5.34 -8.96 24.85
C LYS A 312 5.76 -7.51 24.63
N PHE A 313 5.38 -6.91 23.51
CA PHE A 313 5.38 -5.45 23.39
C PHE A 313 4.14 -4.93 24.11
N SER A 314 4.28 -4.65 25.40
CA SER A 314 3.31 -3.84 26.14
C SER A 314 3.32 -2.43 25.53
N ASN A 315 2.17 -2.04 25.00
CA ASN A 315 1.88 -0.68 24.55
C ASN A 315 1.97 0.28 25.75
N ALA A 316 3.16 0.82 26.01
CA ALA A 316 3.40 1.86 27.00
C ALA A 316 3.80 3.13 26.25
N GLY A 317 2.84 4.02 26.02
CA GLY A 317 3.14 5.30 25.37
C GLY A 317 1.94 6.06 24.79
N ALA A 318 0.86 6.23 25.54
CA ALA A 318 -0.09 7.33 25.29
C ALA A 318 -0.86 7.64 26.57
N GLY A 319 -0.47 8.72 27.23
CA GLY A 319 -0.95 9.09 28.55
C GLY A 319 -2.42 9.48 28.60
N ARG A 320 -3.03 9.22 29.76
CA ARG A 320 -4.04 10.07 30.41
C ARG A 320 -4.11 9.65 31.88
N ALA A 321 -3.23 10.23 32.69
CA ALA A 321 -3.36 10.19 34.15
C ALA A 321 -4.61 11.00 34.53
N ARG A 322 -5.70 10.30 34.90
CA ARG A 322 -6.78 10.88 35.69
C ARG A 322 -6.57 10.42 37.12
N THR A 323 -6.10 11.35 37.94
CA THR A 323 -6.00 11.20 39.39
C THR A 323 -7.40 11.08 39.97
N ALA A 324 -7.80 9.86 40.33
CA ALA A 324 -8.92 9.62 41.24
C ALA A 324 -8.32 9.31 42.62
N VAL A 325 -8.35 10.31 43.50
CA VAL A 325 -8.06 10.16 44.92
C VAL A 325 -9.19 9.34 45.54
N SER A 326 -8.93 8.07 45.86
CA SER A 326 -9.76 7.30 46.78
C SER A 326 -9.11 7.35 48.16
N GLN A 327 -9.78 8.10 49.03
CA GLN A 327 -9.45 8.32 50.43
C GLN A 327 -9.65 7.00 51.19
N ARG A 328 -8.57 6.39 51.69
CA ARG A 328 -8.66 5.32 52.67
C ARG A 328 -7.80 5.64 53.89
N THR A 329 -8.52 5.97 54.94
CA THR A 329 -8.11 6.17 56.33
C THR A 329 -7.24 5.02 56.82
N GLY A 330 -6.07 5.34 57.37
CA GLY A 330 -5.15 4.37 57.96
C GLY A 330 -4.14 5.09 58.87
N ASN A 331 -4.46 5.11 60.16
CA ASN A 331 -3.70 5.71 61.24
C ASN A 331 -2.44 4.90 61.60
N ARG A 332 -1.27 5.55 61.63
CA ARG A 332 0.04 5.21 62.26
C ARG A 332 1.09 6.00 61.46
N GLY A 333 1.93 6.88 61.97
CA GLY A 333 2.44 7.12 63.31
C GLY A 333 3.93 7.42 63.13
N GLY A 334 4.38 8.63 63.52
CA GLY A 334 5.78 8.89 63.87
C GLY A 334 6.71 9.50 62.81
N ALA A 335 7.46 10.49 63.29
CA ALA A 335 8.76 10.99 62.82
C ALA A 335 8.80 12.10 61.74
N SER A 336 8.94 13.31 62.29
CA SER A 336 9.50 14.57 61.79
C SER A 336 10.74 14.51 60.88
N VAL A 337 10.86 15.53 60.00
CA VAL A 337 12.00 16.48 59.80
C VAL A 337 11.85 17.08 58.37
N SER A 338 11.27 18.26 58.22
CA SER A 338 11.90 19.61 58.14
C SER A 338 12.79 19.89 56.90
N ARG A 339 12.17 20.63 55.96
CA ARG A 339 12.60 21.91 55.34
C ARG A 339 13.72 22.03 54.29
N ARG A 340 13.40 22.96 53.36
CA ARG A 340 14.21 23.82 52.46
C ARG A 340 14.55 23.19 51.11
N THR A 341 14.13 23.65 49.93
CA THR A 341 13.86 25.00 49.34
C THR A 341 15.01 26.01 49.46
N SER A 342 15.80 26.11 48.39
CA SER A 342 16.38 27.34 47.81
C SER A 342 16.99 26.96 46.46
N SER A 343 16.45 27.28 45.28
CA SER A 343 16.41 28.59 44.59
C SER A 343 17.71 29.40 44.63
N LYS A 344 18.22 29.66 43.41
CA LYS A 344 19.08 30.73 42.87
C LYS A 344 20.27 30.15 42.09
N SER A 345 20.29 30.13 40.76
CA SER A 345 20.29 31.23 39.77
C SER A 345 21.62 31.98 39.66
N VAL A 346 22.00 32.25 38.40
CA VAL A 346 22.92 33.32 37.90
C VAL A 346 24.41 32.95 37.93
N THR A 347 25.29 33.18 36.94
CA THR A 347 25.25 33.71 35.56
C THR A 347 26.68 33.62 35.00
N ARG A 348 26.83 33.20 33.74
CA ARG A 348 27.72 33.73 32.67
C ARG A 348 29.24 33.93 32.93
N ALA A 349 30.05 33.31 32.08
CA ALA A 349 31.03 33.90 31.13
C ALA A 349 32.14 32.86 30.86
N ARG A 350 32.28 32.33 29.64
CA ARG A 350 33.09 32.84 28.51
C ARG A 350 34.58 33.03 28.83
N THR A 351 35.38 32.10 28.33
CA THR A 351 36.72 32.16 27.67
C THR A 351 37.14 30.69 27.52
N GLY A 352 37.85 30.18 26.52
CA GLY A 352 38.66 30.73 25.46
C GLY A 352 39.78 29.72 25.20
N ALA A 353 39.92 29.28 23.95
CA ALA A 353 41.10 28.68 23.30
C ALA A 353 41.71 27.37 23.85
N GLY A 354 41.97 26.45 22.92
CA GLY A 354 42.46 25.11 23.19
C GLY A 354 43.94 25.01 23.54
N ASN A 355 44.34 23.79 23.91
CA ASN A 355 45.60 23.24 23.41
C ASN A 355 45.57 21.72 23.38
N ARG A 356 46.44 21.22 22.49
CA ARG A 356 46.56 19.89 21.90
C ARG A 356 47.75 19.18 22.54
N ALA A 357 47.62 17.92 22.98
CA ALA A 357 48.69 16.92 23.16
C ALA A 357 48.05 15.55 23.43
N ALA A 358 48.10 14.56 22.54
CA ALA A 358 49.21 13.66 22.20
C ALA A 358 49.38 12.46 23.19
N ILE A 359 48.83 11.31 22.77
CA ILE A 359 49.41 9.96 22.65
C ILE A 359 50.29 9.43 23.81
N SER A 360 49.89 8.31 24.43
CA SER A 360 50.67 7.05 24.53
C SER A 360 49.90 5.97 25.32
N HIS A 361 50.38 4.74 25.24
CA HIS A 361 49.69 3.45 25.16
C HIS A 361 49.88 2.59 26.42
N ARG A 362 49.23 1.39 26.42
CA ARG A 362 49.46 0.16 27.24
C ARG A 362 48.20 -0.19 28.06
N SER A 363 47.68 -1.42 28.16
CA SER A 363 48.20 -2.77 27.90
C SER A 363 47.08 -3.78 27.62
N VAL A 364 47.40 -4.74 26.77
CA VAL A 364 46.73 -6.03 26.56
C VAL A 364 47.02 -6.96 27.75
N THR A 365 46.02 -7.70 28.23
CA THR A 365 46.25 -8.93 29.03
C THR A 365 45.68 -10.12 28.28
N ARG A 366 46.57 -11.00 27.83
CA ARG A 366 46.27 -12.37 27.37
C ARG A 366 46.35 -13.31 28.57
N SER A 367 45.48 -14.31 28.62
CA SER A 367 45.74 -15.54 29.37
C SER A 367 45.55 -16.76 28.47
N ARG A 368 46.56 -17.64 28.47
CA ARG A 368 46.71 -18.99 27.92
C ARG A 368 47.08 -19.86 29.15
N VAL A 369 46.92 -21.17 29.30
CA VAL A 369 46.48 -22.35 28.54
C VAL A 369 46.50 -23.51 29.56
N SER A 370 45.67 -24.54 29.38
CA SER A 370 45.96 -25.98 29.63
C SER A 370 44.76 -26.77 29.09
N GLY A 371 44.83 -27.84 28.28
CA GLY A 371 45.89 -28.78 27.99
C GLY A 371 45.53 -30.17 28.51
N ARG A 372 44.72 -30.97 27.79
CA ARG A 372 44.72 -32.44 27.95
C ARG A 372 44.32 -33.18 26.66
N VAL A 373 45.07 -34.24 26.41
CA VAL A 373 45.17 -35.09 25.22
C VAL A 373 44.44 -36.42 25.43
N GLY A 374 43.96 -37.02 24.34
CA GLY A 374 43.57 -38.43 24.18
C GLY A 374 42.40 -38.54 23.18
N GLY A 375 42.43 -39.18 22.03
CA GLY A 375 43.27 -40.28 21.53
C GLY A 375 42.37 -41.48 21.21
N GLY A 376 42.23 -41.87 19.94
CA GLY A 376 41.58 -43.14 19.54
C GLY A 376 40.72 -43.02 18.27
N GLY A 377 41.05 -43.76 17.21
CA GLY A 377 40.42 -43.64 15.89
C GLY A 377 39.75 -44.90 15.35
N ARG A 378 39.07 -44.66 14.20
CA ARG A 378 38.67 -45.57 13.09
C ARG A 378 37.63 -46.69 13.40
N PRO A 379 37.05 -47.38 12.39
CA PRO A 379 36.23 -46.87 11.27
C PRO A 379 34.94 -47.73 11.00
N ALA A 380 34.12 -47.27 10.04
CA ALA A 380 33.27 -48.01 9.06
C ALA A 380 32.46 -49.29 9.43
N ALA A 381 31.16 -49.25 9.12
CA ALA A 381 30.31 -50.33 8.54
C ALA A 381 28.98 -49.66 8.13
N MET A 382 28.36 -49.75 6.94
CA MET A 382 28.17 -50.79 5.91
C MET A 382 27.26 -51.95 6.34
N HIS A 383 25.98 -51.86 5.94
CA HIS A 383 25.03 -52.93 5.57
C HIS A 383 24.00 -52.24 4.66
N ARG A 384 23.80 -52.52 3.36
CA ARG A 384 23.68 -53.73 2.52
C ARG A 384 22.39 -54.53 2.72
N GLY A 385 21.64 -54.60 1.61
CA GLY A 385 20.65 -55.63 1.27
C GLY A 385 19.25 -55.03 1.17
N GLY A 386 18.53 -55.03 0.04
CA GLY A 386 18.44 -55.97 -1.09
C GLY A 386 16.93 -56.21 -1.29
N GLY A 387 16.33 -56.44 -2.46
CA GLY A 387 16.79 -56.68 -3.81
C GLY A 387 15.58 -56.67 -4.76
N MET A 388 15.89 -56.78 -6.05
CA MET A 388 15.03 -56.76 -7.23
C MET A 388 13.93 -57.83 -7.25
N ARG A 389 12.83 -57.57 -7.99
CA ARG A 389 12.27 -58.52 -8.98
C ARG A 389 11.56 -57.79 -10.13
N ALA A 390 11.71 -58.39 -11.31
CA ALA A 390 11.29 -57.96 -12.63
C ALA A 390 9.96 -58.62 -13.08
N GLY A 391 9.46 -58.17 -14.25
CA GLY A 391 8.38 -58.77 -15.04
C GLY A 391 7.20 -57.79 -15.14
N GLY A 392 6.76 -57.27 -16.28
CA GLY A 392 6.75 -57.81 -17.65
C GLY A 392 5.31 -58.18 -18.00
N ALA A 393 4.62 -57.36 -18.81
CA ALA A 393 3.56 -57.76 -19.72
C ALA A 393 2.91 -56.53 -20.40
N ALA A 394 2.93 -56.55 -21.73
CA ALA A 394 2.11 -55.75 -22.62
C ALA A 394 0.63 -56.18 -22.55
N PHE A 395 -0.32 -55.28 -22.84
CA PHE A 395 -1.47 -55.52 -23.73
C PHE A 395 -2.09 -54.19 -24.21
N HIS A 396 -2.42 -54.19 -25.50
CA HIS A 396 -3.15 -53.18 -26.27
C HIS A 396 -4.57 -52.90 -25.75
N ARG A 397 -5.12 -51.72 -26.05
CA ARG A 397 -6.26 -51.51 -26.99
C ARG A 397 -6.97 -50.15 -26.80
N GLY A 398 -7.20 -49.46 -27.92
CA GLY A 398 -8.26 -48.46 -28.14
C GLY A 398 -7.81 -47.01 -27.91
N GLY A 399 -7.75 -46.11 -28.89
CA GLY A 399 -8.51 -45.99 -30.14
C GLY A 399 -9.49 -44.83 -30.02
N GLY A 400 -9.28 -43.76 -30.78
CA GLY A 400 -10.20 -42.61 -30.83
C GLY A 400 -9.54 -41.34 -31.36
N GLY A 401 -9.28 -41.30 -32.67
CA GLY A 401 -8.83 -40.10 -33.38
C GLY A 401 -10.00 -39.23 -33.84
N PHE A 402 -9.74 -37.93 -34.01
CA PHE A 402 -10.55 -37.02 -34.83
C PHE A 402 -9.62 -36.12 -35.66
N HIS A 403 -9.40 -36.51 -36.91
CA HIS A 403 -9.27 -35.60 -38.07
C HIS A 403 -10.70 -35.37 -38.59
N GLY A 404 -11.11 -34.29 -39.25
CA GLY A 404 -10.49 -33.12 -39.85
C GLY A 404 -11.51 -32.46 -40.81
N GLY A 405 -11.18 -31.28 -41.35
CA GLY A 405 -11.88 -30.62 -42.48
C GLY A 405 -13.05 -29.71 -42.06
N GLY A 406 -13.18 -28.45 -42.48
CA GLY A 406 -12.65 -27.74 -43.64
C GLY A 406 -13.81 -27.38 -44.56
N PHE A 407 -14.25 -26.12 -44.58
CA PHE A 407 -15.07 -25.57 -45.67
C PHE A 407 -14.72 -24.10 -45.95
N HIS A 408 -14.33 -23.87 -47.20
CA HIS A 408 -14.27 -22.61 -47.91
C HIS A 408 -15.63 -22.27 -48.53
N GLY A 409 -15.86 -20.98 -48.78
CA GLY A 409 -16.93 -20.44 -49.64
C GLY A 409 -17.37 -19.07 -49.10
N GLY A 410 -17.09 -17.92 -49.69
CA GLY A 410 -17.04 -17.60 -51.11
C GLY A 410 -18.39 -16.99 -51.52
N GLY A 411 -18.52 -15.66 -51.43
CA GLY A 411 -19.75 -14.93 -51.78
C GLY A 411 -19.45 -13.48 -52.13
N ARG A 412 -19.16 -13.23 -53.41
CA ARG A 412 -19.23 -11.92 -54.08
C ARG A 412 -20.70 -11.55 -54.33
N GLY A 413 -21.02 -10.25 -54.36
CA GLY A 413 -21.95 -9.72 -55.36
C GLY A 413 -22.96 -8.67 -54.89
N GLY A 414 -22.95 -7.51 -55.56
CA GLY A 414 -23.97 -6.45 -55.55
C GLY A 414 -23.46 -5.16 -54.90
N GLY A 415 -23.16 -4.05 -55.57
CA GLY A 415 -23.61 -3.55 -56.87
C GLY A 415 -24.53 -2.33 -56.68
N PHE A 416 -24.28 -1.30 -57.48
CA PHE A 416 -25.17 -0.19 -57.87
C PHE A 416 -25.06 1.18 -57.14
N HIS A 417 -24.61 2.15 -57.96
CA HIS A 417 -25.11 3.53 -58.15
C HIS A 417 -24.91 4.53 -57.00
N GLY A 418 -24.43 5.76 -57.20
CA GLY A 418 -24.31 6.56 -58.42
C GLY A 418 -24.75 7.99 -58.08
N GLY A 419 -24.06 8.97 -58.67
CA GLY A 419 -24.64 10.30 -58.93
C GLY A 419 -24.70 11.27 -57.75
N GLY A 420 -24.00 12.39 -57.90
CA GLY A 420 -23.97 13.45 -56.91
C GLY A 420 -25.21 14.34 -56.89
N ARG A 421 -25.15 15.37 -56.03
CA ARG A 421 -25.90 16.61 -56.23
C ARG A 421 -25.22 17.75 -55.48
N ARG A 422 -25.03 18.82 -56.24
CA ARG A 422 -24.59 20.15 -55.83
C ARG A 422 -25.59 20.75 -54.83
N ARG A 423 -25.10 21.50 -53.85
CA ARG A 423 -25.20 22.97 -53.78
C ARG A 423 -24.24 23.50 -52.73
#